data_AF-A0A836T3V0-F1
#
_entry.id   AF-A0A836T3V0-F1
#
_cell.length_a   1.000
_cell.length_b   1.000
_cell.length_c   1.000
_cell.angle_alpha   90.00
_cell.angle_beta   90.00
_cell.angle_gamma   90.00
#
_symmetry.space_group_name_H-M   'P 1'
#
loop_
_entity.id
_entity.type
_entity.pdbx_description
1 polymer ?
#
loop_
_entity_poly.entity_id
_entity_poly.type
_entity_poly.pdbx_seq_one_letter_code
_entity_poly.pdbx_strand_id
1 'polypeptide(L)'
;MGIQSATKKELLGVIENEGKVSVNSFVEGAIELAEEMHSDVLREDGKSSFLETHVWPVTIDVIQHYQKTNKLLTTLQVVSAILHDVMEDNDKILDLNASKAYGFDAYFKHRFGDYVYDIATTLKTKPLENYFGINNEERQTARFFEYCTKLTKSAYDVKIIKLSDRLNNMRFMSQIVKQKKVERYLRESEDFYIAFSILSPTVSEFYPKMRQAYDELKSIKVSV
;
A
#
# COMPACT_ATOMS: atom_id res chain seq x y z
N MET A 1 16.76 13.28 -3.00
CA MET A 1 16.05 13.05 -1.71
C MET A 1 16.42 11.64 -1.24
N GLY A 2 16.59 11.42 0.07
CA GLY A 2 16.90 10.08 0.61
C GLY A 2 15.69 9.16 0.64
N ILE A 3 15.91 7.87 0.94
CA ILE A 3 14.84 6.88 1.09
C ILE A 3 13.96 7.34 2.26
N GLN A 4 12.65 7.46 2.03
CA GLN A 4 11.72 7.74 3.12
C GLN A 4 11.66 6.51 4.03
N SER A 5 12.02 6.69 5.30
CA SER A 5 12.00 5.65 6.32
C SER A 5 11.37 6.17 7.60
N ALA A 6 10.75 5.27 8.36
CA ALA A 6 10.25 5.52 9.70
C ALA A 6 10.43 4.28 10.56
N THR A 7 10.87 4.48 11.80
CA THR A 7 10.94 3.45 12.83
C THR A 7 9.56 3.19 13.43
N LYS A 8 9.38 2.04 14.09
CA LYS A 8 8.18 1.75 14.88
C LYS A 8 7.91 2.83 15.94
N LYS A 9 8.95 3.36 16.58
CA LYS A 9 8.82 4.41 17.59
C LYS A 9 8.25 5.70 16.99
N GLU A 10 8.72 6.09 15.81
CA GLU A 10 8.20 7.26 15.09
C GLU A 10 6.75 7.04 14.68
N LEU A 11 6.40 5.86 14.17
CA LEU A 11 5.02 5.52 13.87
C LEU A 11 4.10 5.66 15.09
N LEU A 12 4.47 5.05 16.22
CA LEU A 12 3.68 5.13 17.46
C LEU A 12 3.51 6.58 17.90
N GLY A 13 4.59 7.36 17.81
CA GLY A 13 4.56 8.80 18.08
C GLY A 13 3.57 9.55 17.17
N VAL A 14 3.52 9.24 15.87
CA VAL A 14 2.58 9.84 14.93
C VAL A 14 1.13 9.42 15.25
N ILE A 15 0.89 8.15 15.54
CA ILE A 15 -0.46 7.64 15.88
C ILE A 15 -1.04 8.40 17.09
N GLU A 16 -0.26 8.53 18.16
CA GLU A 16 -0.72 9.17 19.40
C GLU A 16 -0.76 10.71 19.28
N ASN A 17 0.32 11.32 18.78
CA ASN A 17 0.50 12.76 18.87
C ASN A 17 -0.17 13.51 17.73
N GLU A 18 -0.08 13.00 16.50
CA GLU A 18 -0.70 13.62 15.32
C GLU A 18 -2.09 13.03 15.07
N GLY A 19 -2.19 11.70 15.08
CA GLY A 19 -3.44 10.98 14.84
C GLY A 19 -4.46 11.15 15.96
N LYS A 20 -4.03 11.47 17.19
CA LYS A 20 -4.86 11.48 18.40
C LYS A 20 -5.60 10.15 18.63
N VAL A 21 -4.98 9.05 18.18
CA VAL A 21 -5.49 7.69 18.36
C VAL A 21 -4.67 7.03 19.46
N SER A 22 -5.36 6.43 20.43
CA SER A 22 -4.71 5.65 21.47
C SER A 22 -4.11 4.37 20.89
N VAL A 23 -2.84 4.09 21.22
CA VAL A 23 -2.21 2.80 20.93
C VAL A 23 -2.75 1.79 21.95
N ASN A 24 -3.81 1.10 21.56
CA ASN A 24 -4.43 0.03 22.35
C ASN A 24 -4.08 -1.34 21.75
N SER A 25 -4.59 -2.41 22.37
CA SER A 25 -4.36 -3.79 21.92
C SER A 25 -4.78 -4.06 20.47
N PHE A 26 -5.69 -3.26 19.91
CA PHE A 26 -6.09 -3.40 18.50
C PHE A 26 -5.00 -2.86 17.55
N VAL A 27 -4.39 -1.72 17.88
CA VAL A 27 -3.25 -1.17 17.13
C VAL A 27 -2.01 -2.03 17.32
N GLU A 28 -1.70 -2.41 18.56
CA GLU A 28 -0.58 -3.30 18.89
C GLU A 28 -0.71 -4.62 18.13
N GLY A 29 -1.90 -5.21 18.14
CA GLY A 29 -2.15 -6.45 17.45
C GLY A 29 -2.02 -6.36 15.93
N ALA A 30 -2.23 -5.19 15.33
CA ALA A 30 -1.99 -4.95 13.91
C ALA A 30 -0.50 -4.79 13.60
N ILE A 31 0.24 -4.10 14.47
CA ILE A 31 1.70 -3.96 14.34
C ILE A 31 2.37 -5.34 14.46
N GLU A 32 1.97 -6.14 15.44
CA GLU A 32 2.47 -7.52 15.62
C GLU A 32 2.28 -8.36 14.36
N LEU A 33 1.09 -8.34 13.76
CA LEU A 33 0.84 -9.10 12.53
C LEU A 33 1.66 -8.55 11.35
N ALA A 34 1.80 -7.23 11.21
CA ALA A 34 2.67 -6.67 10.17
C ALA A 34 4.14 -7.07 10.38
N GLU A 35 4.62 -7.09 11.63
CA GLU A 35 5.96 -7.54 11.99
C GLU A 35 6.17 -9.04 11.67
N GLU A 36 5.23 -9.90 12.07
CA GLU A 36 5.25 -11.35 11.77
C GLU A 36 5.34 -11.61 10.27
N MET A 37 4.66 -10.79 9.47
CA MET A 37 4.59 -10.94 8.02
C MET A 37 5.78 -10.38 7.27
N HIS A 38 6.35 -9.27 7.75
CA HIS A 38 7.23 -8.44 6.95
C HIS A 38 8.60 -8.12 7.59
N SER A 39 8.94 -8.64 8.77
CA SER A 39 10.23 -8.37 9.44
C SER A 39 11.44 -8.72 8.58
N ASP A 40 11.36 -9.84 7.87
CA ASP A 40 12.44 -10.37 7.03
C ASP A 40 12.28 -9.99 5.56
N VAL A 41 11.29 -9.15 5.24
CA VAL A 41 11.02 -8.71 3.87
C VAL A 41 11.84 -7.47 3.58
N LEU A 42 12.68 -7.58 2.55
CA LEU A 42 13.47 -6.47 2.02
C LEU A 42 12.78 -5.88 0.80
N ARG A 43 12.99 -4.58 0.59
CA ARG A 43 12.55 -3.89 -0.62
C ARG A 43 13.34 -4.30 -1.85
N GLU A 44 13.00 -3.70 -2.99
CA GLU A 44 13.61 -3.93 -4.29
C GLU A 44 15.12 -3.69 -4.36
N ASP A 45 15.71 -2.96 -3.43
CA ASP A 45 17.17 -2.79 -3.32
C ASP A 45 17.88 -3.98 -2.65
N GLY A 46 17.11 -4.93 -2.11
CA GLY A 46 17.60 -6.08 -1.35
C GLY A 46 18.26 -5.71 -0.03
N LYS A 47 17.99 -4.52 0.51
CA LYS A 47 18.65 -3.99 1.73
C LYS A 47 17.69 -3.28 2.68
N SER A 48 16.80 -2.45 2.15
CA SER A 48 15.90 -1.63 2.95
C SER A 48 14.76 -2.49 3.54
N SER A 49 14.47 -2.33 4.83
CA SER A 49 13.35 -3.02 5.49
C SER A 49 12.01 -2.60 4.86
N PHE A 50 11.18 -3.58 4.53
CA PHE A 50 9.83 -3.31 4.02
C PHE A 50 8.97 -2.56 5.05
N LEU A 51 9.04 -2.96 6.33
CA LEU A 51 8.32 -2.27 7.40
C LEU A 51 8.73 -0.81 7.51
N GLU A 52 10.04 -0.55 7.63
CA GLU A 52 10.53 0.80 7.92
C GLU A 52 10.51 1.74 6.71
N THR A 53 10.54 1.22 5.49
CA THR A 53 10.56 2.07 4.28
C THR A 53 9.27 2.04 3.48
N HIS A 54 8.31 1.17 3.84
CA HIS A 54 7.01 1.07 3.18
C HIS A 54 5.84 1.13 4.17
N VAL A 55 5.64 0.10 5.01
CA VAL A 55 4.42 -0.03 5.82
C VAL A 55 4.25 1.13 6.80
N TRP A 56 5.29 1.47 7.57
CA TRP A 56 5.23 2.58 8.52
C TRP A 56 5.12 3.93 7.82
N PRO A 57 5.94 4.26 6.80
CA PRO A 57 5.77 5.50 6.04
C PRO A 57 4.39 5.67 5.40
N VAL A 58 3.82 4.61 4.80
CA VAL A 58 2.48 4.65 4.20
C VAL A 58 1.43 4.93 5.27
N THR A 59 1.53 4.30 6.44
CA THR A 59 0.62 4.55 7.56
C THR A 59 0.70 6.00 8.04
N ILE A 60 1.91 6.55 8.15
CA ILE A 60 2.13 7.95 8.53
C ILE A 60 1.51 8.89 7.49
N ASP A 61 1.74 8.65 6.19
CA ASP A 61 1.17 9.46 5.10
C ASP A 61 -0.38 9.44 5.13
N VAL A 62 -0.99 8.29 5.45
CA VAL A 62 -2.44 8.17 5.64
C VAL A 62 -2.90 9.01 6.83
N ILE A 63 -2.27 8.90 8.01
CA ILE A 63 -2.64 9.68 9.20
C ILE A 63 -2.57 11.18 8.90
N GLN A 64 -1.45 11.63 8.34
CA GLN A 64 -1.24 13.04 8.00
C GLN A 64 -2.26 13.56 7.01
N HIS A 65 -2.69 12.73 6.06
CA HIS A 65 -3.75 13.09 5.13
C HIS A 65 -5.10 13.32 5.82
N TYR A 66 -5.51 12.43 6.72
CA TYR A 66 -6.76 12.61 7.48
C TYR A 66 -6.74 13.88 8.33
N GLN A 67 -5.62 14.14 9.00
CA GLN A 67 -5.43 15.37 9.79
C GLN A 67 -5.53 16.61 8.90
N LYS A 68 -4.83 16.63 7.76
CA LYS A 68 -4.84 17.76 6.83
C LYS A 68 -6.22 18.02 6.22
N THR A 69 -6.99 16.98 5.93
CA THR A 69 -8.32 17.10 5.30
C THR A 69 -9.44 17.26 6.33
N ASN A 70 -9.12 17.32 7.62
CA ASN A 70 -10.06 17.41 8.73
C ASN A 70 -11.17 16.34 8.64
N LYS A 71 -10.82 15.16 8.15
CA LYS A 71 -11.71 14.00 8.13
C LYS A 71 -11.50 13.18 9.38
N LEU A 72 -12.55 12.51 9.84
CA LEU A 72 -12.48 11.66 11.02
C LEU A 72 -11.48 10.53 10.80
N LEU A 73 -10.40 10.55 11.57
CA LEU A 73 -9.47 9.44 11.72
C LEU A 73 -9.86 8.63 12.95
N THR A 74 -10.04 7.33 12.78
CA THR A 74 -10.24 6.39 13.89
C THR A 74 -9.17 5.31 13.85
N THR A 75 -9.15 4.47 14.87
CA THR A 75 -8.28 3.30 14.94
C THR A 75 -8.43 2.37 13.72
N LEU A 76 -9.63 2.32 13.10
CA LEU A 76 -9.88 1.48 11.92
C LEU A 76 -9.03 1.91 10.71
N GLN A 77 -8.92 3.22 10.45
CA GLN A 77 -8.10 3.74 9.35
C GLN A 77 -6.61 3.45 9.58
N VAL A 78 -6.15 3.64 10.82
CA VAL A 78 -4.75 3.38 11.21
C VAL A 78 -4.42 1.89 11.03
N VAL A 79 -5.24 1.00 11.58
CA VAL A 79 -5.04 -0.45 11.47
C VAL A 79 -5.13 -0.92 10.01
N SER A 80 -6.06 -0.38 9.22
CA SER A 80 -6.16 -0.71 7.80
C SER A 80 -4.93 -0.28 7.00
N ALA A 81 -4.31 0.85 7.34
CA ALA A 81 -3.07 1.30 6.70
C ALA A 81 -1.87 0.44 7.13
N ILE A 82 -1.79 0.02 8.40
CA ILE A 82 -0.75 -0.90 8.89
C ILE A 82 -0.82 -2.24 8.16
N LEU A 83 -2.03 -2.76 7.95
CA LEU A 83 -2.24 -4.12 7.41
C LEU A 83 -2.48 -4.15 5.90
N HIS A 84 -2.28 -3.05 5.18
CA HIS A 84 -2.75 -2.91 3.80
C HIS A 84 -2.19 -3.96 2.82
N ASP A 85 -0.94 -4.39 3.02
CA ASP A 85 -0.24 -5.35 2.16
C ASP A 85 -0.19 -6.79 2.71
N VAL A 86 -0.67 -7.02 3.94
CA VAL A 86 -0.62 -8.35 4.59
C VAL A 86 -1.36 -9.42 3.77
N MET A 87 -2.41 -9.04 3.04
CA MET A 87 -3.17 -9.97 2.21
C MET A 87 -2.46 -10.31 0.89
N GLU A 88 -1.58 -9.45 0.37
CA GLU A 88 -0.81 -9.73 -0.85
C GLU A 88 0.27 -10.80 -0.59
N ASP A 89 0.92 -10.75 0.57
CA ASP A 89 2.02 -11.65 0.95
C ASP A 89 1.58 -12.96 1.65
N ASN A 90 0.27 -13.27 1.63
CA ASN A 90 -0.34 -14.46 2.22
C ASN A 90 0.25 -15.79 1.68
N ASP A 91 0.87 -15.79 0.50
CA ASP A 91 1.51 -16.98 -0.05
C ASP A 91 2.71 -17.47 0.81
N LYS A 92 3.31 -16.60 1.65
CA LYS A 92 4.33 -16.99 2.64
C LYS A 92 3.75 -17.65 3.90
N ILE A 93 2.50 -17.34 4.27
CA ILE A 93 1.84 -17.92 5.46
C ILE A 93 1.34 -19.34 5.17
N LEU A 94 0.91 -19.60 3.93
CA LEU A 94 0.33 -20.89 3.55
C LEU A 94 1.27 -22.08 3.78
N ASP A 95 2.59 -21.84 3.86
CA ASP A 95 3.59 -22.87 4.17
C ASP A 95 3.77 -23.10 5.69
N LEU A 96 3.57 -22.07 6.53
CA LEU A 96 3.62 -22.18 8.00
C LEU A 96 2.30 -22.73 8.58
N ASN A 97 1.18 -22.46 7.93
CA ASN A 97 -0.15 -22.91 8.33
C ASN A 97 -0.78 -23.75 7.22
N ALA A 98 -0.21 -24.94 6.98
CA ALA A 98 -0.64 -25.94 5.99
C ALA A 98 -2.07 -26.52 6.20
N SER A 99 -2.98 -25.76 6.82
CA SER A 99 -4.40 -26.05 6.87
C SER A 99 -5.23 -24.79 6.56
N LYS A 100 -5.47 -24.62 5.25
CA LYS A 100 -6.59 -23.88 4.63
C LYS A 100 -6.42 -22.36 4.56
N ALA A 101 -6.43 -21.82 3.33
CA ALA A 101 -6.64 -20.38 3.06
C ALA A 101 -7.91 -19.82 3.72
N TYR A 102 -8.91 -20.67 4.00
CA TYR A 102 -10.08 -20.33 4.82
C TYR A 102 -9.71 -19.92 6.26
N GLY A 103 -8.61 -20.46 6.80
CA GLY A 103 -8.13 -20.20 8.15
C GLY A 103 -7.59 -18.79 8.32
N PHE A 104 -6.76 -18.30 7.38
CA PHE A 104 -6.18 -16.96 7.51
C PHE A 104 -7.24 -15.87 7.33
N ASP A 105 -8.13 -16.00 6.35
CA ASP A 105 -9.23 -15.05 6.17
C ASP A 105 -10.15 -14.99 7.40
N ALA A 106 -10.51 -16.16 7.96
CA ALA A 106 -11.32 -16.23 9.18
C ALA A 106 -10.57 -15.66 10.39
N TYR A 107 -9.28 -15.97 10.54
CA TYR A 107 -8.43 -15.41 11.60
C TYR A 107 -8.34 -13.90 11.50
N PHE A 108 -8.06 -13.36 10.31
CA PHE A 108 -7.95 -11.93 10.07
C PHE A 108 -9.26 -11.22 10.37
N LYS A 109 -10.40 -11.73 9.89
CA LYS A 109 -11.72 -11.19 10.21
C LYS A 109 -12.03 -11.24 11.70
N HIS A 110 -11.70 -12.35 12.37
CA HIS A 110 -11.91 -12.47 13.81
C HIS A 110 -11.09 -11.45 14.60
N ARG A 111 -9.84 -11.21 14.21
CA ARG A 111 -8.91 -10.31 14.91
C ARG A 111 -9.14 -8.83 14.59
N PHE A 112 -9.47 -8.50 13.34
CA PHE A 112 -9.52 -7.12 12.83
C PHE A 112 -10.88 -6.65 12.33
N GLY A 113 -11.87 -7.55 12.27
CA GLY A 113 -13.22 -7.25 11.79
C GLY A 113 -13.33 -7.13 10.27
N ASP A 114 -14.57 -7.12 9.79
CA ASP A 114 -14.88 -7.10 8.35
C ASP A 114 -14.40 -5.79 7.69
N TYR A 115 -14.44 -4.66 8.39
CA TYR A 115 -14.02 -3.37 7.82
C TYR A 115 -12.56 -3.37 7.35
N VAL A 116 -11.65 -3.81 8.22
CA VAL A 116 -10.21 -3.86 7.93
C VAL A 116 -9.94 -4.93 6.87
N TYR A 117 -10.61 -6.08 6.99
CA TYR A 117 -10.51 -7.16 6.01
C TYR A 117 -10.94 -6.71 4.60
N ASP A 118 -12.09 -6.03 4.49
CA ASP A 118 -12.61 -5.56 3.21
C ASP A 118 -11.67 -4.54 2.56
N ILE A 119 -11.02 -3.68 3.35
CA ILE A 119 -9.99 -2.76 2.83
C ILE A 119 -8.77 -3.54 2.32
N ALA A 120 -8.18 -4.42 3.14
CA ALA A 120 -6.98 -5.16 2.77
C ALA A 120 -7.21 -6.08 1.55
N THR A 121 -8.36 -6.77 1.50
CA THR A 121 -8.76 -7.56 0.33
C THR A 121 -9.10 -6.71 -0.88
N THR A 122 -9.58 -5.48 -0.68
CA THR A 122 -9.80 -4.54 -1.78
C THR A 122 -8.47 -4.13 -2.41
N LEU A 123 -7.46 -3.86 -1.58
CA LEU A 123 -6.11 -3.48 -1.99
C LEU A 123 -5.31 -4.64 -2.60
N LYS A 124 -5.59 -5.89 -2.20
CA LYS A 124 -4.96 -7.06 -2.81
C LYS A 124 -5.22 -7.18 -4.30
N THR A 125 -4.15 -7.34 -5.07
CA THR A 125 -4.17 -7.78 -6.46
C THR A 125 -4.32 -9.30 -6.54
N LYS A 126 -5.19 -9.79 -7.44
CA LYS A 126 -5.36 -11.23 -7.63
C LYS A 126 -4.16 -11.82 -8.39
N PRO A 127 -3.83 -13.10 -8.17
CA PRO A 127 -2.81 -13.82 -8.94
C PRO A 127 -3.04 -13.72 -10.44
N LEU A 128 -1.96 -13.69 -11.22
CA LEU A 128 -2.02 -13.47 -12.67
C LEU A 128 -2.71 -14.63 -13.41
N GLU A 129 -2.65 -15.82 -12.81
CA GLU A 129 -3.23 -17.08 -13.28
C GLU A 129 -4.76 -17.02 -13.36
N ASN A 130 -5.38 -16.11 -12.60
CA ASN A 130 -6.83 -15.92 -12.58
C ASN A 130 -7.35 -15.13 -13.80
N TYR A 131 -6.45 -14.61 -14.65
CA TYR A 131 -6.81 -13.76 -15.78
C TYR A 131 -6.57 -14.46 -17.11
N PHE A 132 -7.52 -14.32 -18.03
CA PHE A 132 -7.40 -14.82 -19.39
C PHE A 132 -6.48 -13.92 -20.23
N GLY A 133 -5.72 -14.53 -21.12
CA GLY A 133 -4.82 -13.85 -22.06
C GLY A 133 -3.92 -14.84 -22.78
N ILE A 134 -3.63 -14.56 -24.04
CA ILE A 134 -2.79 -15.38 -24.92
C ILE A 134 -1.35 -15.38 -24.41
N ASN A 135 -0.93 -14.28 -23.77
CA ASN A 135 0.39 -14.11 -23.17
C ASN A 135 0.29 -13.40 -21.80
N ASN A 136 1.42 -13.31 -21.09
CA ASN A 136 1.49 -12.67 -19.77
C ASN A 136 1.20 -11.16 -19.81
N GLU A 137 1.49 -10.47 -20.91
CA GLU A 137 1.23 -9.03 -21.03
C GLU A 137 -0.26 -8.75 -21.10
N GLU A 138 -1.02 -9.51 -21.90
CA GLU A 138 -2.48 -9.41 -21.95
C GLU A 138 -3.12 -9.70 -20.59
N ARG A 139 -2.63 -10.73 -19.88
CA ARG A 139 -3.11 -11.04 -18.51
C ARG A 139 -2.82 -9.90 -17.54
N GLN A 140 -1.64 -9.27 -17.65
CA GLN A 140 -1.27 -8.13 -16.80
C GLN A 140 -2.16 -6.91 -17.08
N THR A 141 -2.44 -6.64 -18.35
CA THR A 141 -3.36 -5.57 -18.76
C THR A 141 -4.78 -5.83 -18.24
N ALA A 142 -5.31 -7.05 -18.43
CA ALA A 142 -6.64 -7.42 -17.94
C ALA A 142 -6.73 -7.26 -16.41
N ARG A 143 -5.72 -7.74 -15.68
CA ARG A 143 -5.62 -7.56 -14.23
C ARG A 143 -5.58 -6.10 -13.82
N PHE A 144 -4.78 -5.29 -14.52
CA PHE A 144 -4.68 -3.86 -14.24
C PHE A 144 -6.02 -3.15 -14.44
N PHE A 145 -6.77 -3.44 -15.50
CA PHE A 145 -8.08 -2.85 -15.77
C PHE A 145 -9.15 -3.26 -14.76
N GLU A 146 -9.22 -4.54 -14.39
CA GLU A 146 -10.12 -5.00 -13.32
C GLU A 146 -9.80 -4.27 -12.01
N TYR A 147 -8.51 -4.19 -11.66
CA TYR A 147 -8.08 -3.55 -10.42
C TYR A 147 -8.36 -2.05 -10.41
N CYS A 148 -8.11 -1.32 -11.50
CA CYS A 148 -8.50 0.10 -11.63
C CYS A 148 -10.02 0.29 -11.49
N THR A 149 -10.81 -0.60 -12.09
CA THR A 149 -12.29 -0.57 -11.97
C THR A 149 -12.75 -0.81 -10.53
N LYS A 150 -12.07 -1.71 -9.81
CA LYS A 150 -12.33 -1.96 -8.39
C LYS A 150 -11.99 -0.73 -7.54
N LEU A 151 -10.82 -0.12 -7.76
CA LEU A 151 -10.36 1.06 -7.02
C LEU A 151 -11.21 2.31 -7.28
N THR A 152 -11.74 2.50 -8.48
CA THR A 152 -12.62 3.65 -8.78
C THR A 152 -13.97 3.57 -8.07
N LYS A 153 -14.40 2.37 -7.68
CA LYS A 153 -15.66 2.12 -6.96
C LYS A 153 -15.46 1.94 -5.45
N SER A 154 -14.22 1.94 -4.98
CA SER A 154 -13.90 1.64 -3.59
C SER A 154 -14.16 2.84 -2.66
N ALA A 155 -14.21 2.57 -1.37
CA ALA A 155 -14.35 3.59 -0.35
C ALA A 155 -13.17 4.56 -0.32
N TYR A 156 -13.40 5.74 0.24
CA TYR A 156 -12.39 6.79 0.40
C TYR A 156 -11.10 6.26 1.05
N ASP A 157 -11.22 5.46 2.10
CA ASP A 157 -10.09 4.92 2.87
C ASP A 157 -9.17 4.05 2.01
N VAL A 158 -9.74 3.18 1.18
CA VAL A 158 -8.99 2.35 0.21
C VAL A 158 -8.22 3.26 -0.73
N LYS A 159 -8.85 4.33 -1.23
CA LYS A 159 -8.21 5.28 -2.14
C LYS A 159 -7.04 6.00 -1.48
N ILE A 160 -7.17 6.45 -0.24
CA ILE A 160 -6.08 7.12 0.48
C ILE A 160 -4.91 6.17 0.69
N ILE A 161 -5.17 4.97 1.20
CA ILE A 161 -4.12 3.98 1.43
C ILE A 161 -3.43 3.66 0.10
N LYS A 162 -4.18 3.44 -0.98
CA LYS A 162 -3.57 3.08 -2.28
C LYS A 162 -2.74 4.20 -2.89
N LEU A 163 -3.18 5.45 -2.76
CA LEU A 163 -2.40 6.59 -3.26
C LEU A 163 -1.15 6.84 -2.41
N SER A 164 -1.22 6.66 -1.08
CA SER A 164 -0.05 6.71 -0.21
C SER A 164 0.95 5.60 -0.52
N ASP A 165 0.48 4.35 -0.65
CA ASP A 165 1.26 3.20 -1.11
C ASP A 165 1.97 3.51 -2.44
N ARG A 166 1.20 3.87 -3.48
CA ARG A 166 1.75 4.12 -4.81
C ARG A 166 2.76 5.27 -4.80
N LEU A 167 2.52 6.33 -4.04
CA LEU A 167 3.45 7.45 -3.91
C LEU A 167 4.76 7.02 -3.25
N ASN A 168 4.69 6.29 -2.12
CA ASN A 168 5.87 5.74 -1.44
C ASN A 168 6.67 4.85 -2.40
N ASN A 169 6.00 3.94 -3.10
CA ASN A 169 6.64 3.02 -4.02
C ASN A 169 7.32 3.73 -5.19
N MET A 170 6.69 4.74 -5.81
CA MET A 170 7.34 5.52 -6.87
C MET A 170 8.59 6.26 -6.36
N ARG A 171 8.49 6.90 -5.19
CA ARG A 171 9.63 7.61 -4.59
C ARG A 171 10.77 6.66 -4.25
N PHE A 172 10.46 5.48 -3.71
CA PHE A 172 11.46 4.47 -3.42
C PHE A 172 12.15 3.97 -4.70
N MET A 173 11.35 3.58 -5.70
CA MET A 173 11.87 3.13 -7.00
C MET A 173 12.69 4.19 -7.72
N SER A 174 12.42 5.48 -7.46
CA SER A 174 13.20 6.58 -8.05
C SER A 174 14.66 6.63 -7.58
N GLN A 175 15.00 5.87 -6.54
CA GLN A 175 16.33 5.84 -5.95
C GLN A 175 17.10 4.57 -6.33
N ILE A 176 16.45 3.64 -7.05
CA ILE A 176 17.01 2.37 -7.46
C ILE A 176 17.27 2.37 -8.96
N VAL A 177 18.50 2.05 -9.36
CA VAL A 177 18.91 2.03 -10.77
C VAL A 177 18.42 0.75 -11.45
N LYS A 178 17.79 0.92 -12.62
CA LYS A 178 17.51 -0.12 -13.64
C LYS A 178 16.77 -1.37 -13.14
N GLN A 179 15.47 -1.25 -12.95
CA GLN A 179 14.57 -2.41 -12.81
C GLN A 179 13.42 -2.36 -13.82
N LYS A 180 13.03 -3.53 -14.36
CA LYS A 180 11.82 -3.69 -15.19
C LYS A 180 10.56 -3.16 -14.49
N LYS A 181 10.53 -3.17 -13.15
CA LYS A 181 9.45 -2.58 -12.35
C LYS A 181 9.26 -1.08 -12.66
N VAL A 182 10.34 -0.31 -12.88
CA VAL A 182 10.24 1.15 -13.15
C VAL A 182 9.32 1.45 -14.33
N GLU A 183 9.46 0.70 -15.44
CA GLU A 183 8.63 0.91 -16.63
C GLU A 183 7.16 0.61 -16.38
N ARG A 184 6.86 -0.41 -15.57
CA ARG A 184 5.49 -0.71 -15.14
C ARG A 184 4.92 0.42 -14.30
N TYR A 185 5.68 0.92 -13.33
CA TYR A 185 5.24 2.01 -12.46
C TYR A 185 4.97 3.31 -13.25
N LEU A 186 5.83 3.65 -14.22
CA LEU A 186 5.61 4.81 -15.10
C LEU A 186 4.29 4.67 -15.88
N ARG A 187 4.10 3.53 -16.54
CA ARG A 187 2.91 3.24 -17.36
C ARG A 187 1.63 3.29 -16.53
N GLU A 188 1.58 2.56 -15.42
CA GLU A 188 0.39 2.53 -14.55
C GLU A 188 0.07 3.90 -13.94
N SER A 189 1.10 4.71 -13.67
CA SER A 189 0.90 6.07 -13.16
C SER A 189 0.34 7.02 -14.21
N GLU A 190 0.80 6.92 -15.47
CA GLU A 190 0.23 7.64 -16.61
C GLU A 190 -1.21 7.22 -16.89
N ASP A 191 -1.45 5.91 -16.93
CA ASP A 191 -2.73 5.33 -17.32
C ASP A 191 -3.82 5.55 -16.25
N PHE A 192 -3.44 5.59 -14.96
CA PHE A 192 -4.42 5.60 -13.88
C PHE A 192 -4.07 6.48 -12.69
N TYR A 193 -2.99 6.21 -11.95
CA TYR A 193 -2.87 6.71 -10.58
C TYR A 193 -2.84 8.25 -10.46
N ILE A 194 -2.29 8.94 -11.46
CA ILE A 194 -2.28 10.40 -11.43
C ILE A 194 -3.69 10.95 -11.62
N ALA A 195 -4.45 10.45 -12.59
CA ALA A 195 -5.86 10.82 -12.76
C ALA A 195 -6.72 10.36 -11.57
N PHE A 196 -6.41 9.20 -10.98
CA PHE A 196 -7.15 8.65 -9.85
C PHE A 196 -7.20 9.63 -8.68
N SER A 197 -6.15 10.41 -8.43
CA SER A 197 -6.14 11.45 -7.39
C SER A 197 -7.19 12.57 -7.58
N ILE A 198 -7.61 12.83 -8.82
CA ILE A 198 -8.58 13.90 -9.13
C ILE A 198 -10.00 13.39 -9.42
N LEU A 199 -10.16 12.09 -9.70
CA LEU A 199 -11.48 11.45 -9.79
C LEU A 199 -12.21 11.48 -8.44
N SER A 200 -13.54 11.42 -8.44
CA SER A 200 -14.33 11.39 -7.21
C SER A 200 -14.09 10.09 -6.40
N PRO A 201 -14.03 10.15 -5.04
CA PRO A 201 -13.90 11.37 -4.24
C PRO A 201 -12.52 12.02 -4.47
N THR A 202 -12.52 13.32 -4.75
CA THR A 202 -11.29 14.05 -5.14
C THR A 202 -10.36 14.23 -3.95
N VAL A 203 -9.08 13.95 -4.16
CA VAL A 203 -7.96 14.02 -3.19
C VAL A 203 -6.80 14.76 -3.86
N SER A 204 -7.10 15.98 -4.29
CA SER A 204 -6.29 16.78 -5.22
C SER A 204 -4.88 17.08 -4.72
N GLU A 205 -4.64 17.03 -3.41
CA GLU A 205 -3.33 17.19 -2.79
C GLU A 205 -2.36 16.04 -3.12
N PHE A 206 -2.86 14.86 -3.52
CA PHE A 206 -2.02 13.79 -4.07
C PHE A 206 -1.57 14.08 -5.49
N TYR A 207 -2.33 14.83 -6.29
CA TYR A 207 -2.01 15.08 -7.70
C TYR A 207 -0.59 15.67 -7.91
N PRO A 208 -0.19 16.79 -7.27
CA PRO A 208 1.14 17.35 -7.48
C PRO A 208 2.24 16.41 -6.95
N LYS A 209 1.99 15.69 -5.85
CA LYS A 209 2.95 14.72 -5.30
C LYS A 209 3.18 13.53 -6.24
N MET A 210 2.10 13.00 -6.82
CA MET A 210 2.15 11.91 -7.79
C MET A 210 2.85 12.34 -9.08
N ARG A 211 2.56 13.55 -9.58
CA ARG A 211 3.25 14.13 -10.74
C ARG A 211 4.75 14.27 -10.49
N GLN A 212 5.13 14.85 -9.35
CA GLN A 212 6.53 14.99 -8.97
C GLN A 212 7.24 13.63 -8.91
N ALA A 213 6.66 12.65 -8.21
CA ALA A 213 7.26 11.31 -8.09
C ALA A 213 7.35 10.59 -9.44
N TYR A 214 6.38 10.79 -10.33
CA TYR A 214 6.43 10.29 -11.71
C TYR A 214 7.57 10.95 -12.50
N ASP A 215 7.74 12.28 -12.41
CA ASP A 215 8.79 13.00 -13.14
C ASP A 215 10.19 12.61 -12.63
N GLU A 216 10.36 12.45 -11.31
CA GLU A 216 11.56 11.91 -10.69
C GLU A 216 11.87 10.51 -11.23
N LEU A 217 10.88 9.61 -11.25
CA LEU A 217 11.03 8.25 -11.77
C LEU A 217 11.37 8.24 -13.28
N LYS A 218 10.78 9.13 -14.05
CA LYS A 218 11.02 9.28 -15.49
C LYS A 218 12.44 9.78 -15.78
N SER A 219 12.95 10.68 -14.96
CA SER A 219 14.29 11.26 -15.14
C SER A 219 15.41 10.21 -15.12
N ILE A 220 15.23 9.13 -14.35
CA ILE A 220 16.19 8.01 -14.26
C ILE A 220 16.33 7.28 -15.59
N LYS A 221 15.25 7.21 -16.38
CA LYS A 221 15.25 6.58 -17.70
C LYS A 221 15.93 7.45 -18.76
N VAL A 222 15.94 8.78 -18.57
CA VAL A 222 16.55 9.74 -19.51
C VAL A 222 18.07 9.89 -19.28
N SER A 223 18.56 9.49 -18.10
CA SER A 223 20.00 9.39 -17.81
C SER A 223 20.65 8.20 -18.54
N VAL A 224 20.85 8.35 -19.86
CA VAL A 224 21.65 7.46 -20.72
C VAL A 224 22.87 8.21 -21.21
#